data_AF-A0A976ILC9-F1
#
_entry.id   AF-A0A976ILC9-F1
#
_cell.length_a   1.000
_cell.length_b   1.000
_cell.length_c   1.000
_cell.angle_alpha   90.00
_cell.angle_beta   90.00
_cell.angle_gamma   90.00
#
_symmetry.space_group_name_H-M   'P 1'
#
loop_
_entity.id
_entity.type
_entity.pdbx_description
1 polymer ?
#
loop_
_entity_poly.entity_id
_entity_poly.type
_entity_poly.pdbx_seq_one_letter_code
_entity_poly.pdbx_strand_id
1 'polypeptide(L)'
;MSTTALLVFRGLGAGLAWTIAVDAYILASVKESTWTQKSVTRGGSCKTRNAFKLLSSLCKRNMLGFASFLGIFAGVSCSLEKAREKNDVLNEFAGGFTAGLVCMLRELRDPRALLTSAFVCGSASMALHFFIPAVDKNETRTR
;
A
#
# COMPACT_ATOMS: atom_id res chain seq x y z
N MET A 1 -0.62 15.25 -15.47
CA MET A 1 -1.14 14.02 -14.80
C MET A 1 -1.77 14.42 -13.47
N SER A 2 -2.88 13.80 -13.06
CA SER A 2 -3.49 14.05 -11.74
C SER A 2 -2.59 13.52 -10.61
N THR A 3 -2.44 14.26 -9.51
CA THR A 3 -1.65 13.87 -8.31
C THR A 3 -2.05 12.49 -7.78
N THR A 4 -3.35 12.17 -7.84
CA THR A 4 -3.88 10.86 -7.47
C THR A 4 -3.32 9.74 -8.36
N ALA A 5 -3.26 9.96 -9.68
CA ALA A 5 -2.75 8.97 -10.62
C ALA A 5 -1.25 8.70 -10.38
N LEU A 6 -0.48 9.76 -10.10
CA LEU A 6 0.95 9.64 -9.77
C LEU A 6 1.15 8.80 -8.50
N LEU A 7 0.34 9.02 -7.45
CA LEU A 7 0.41 8.27 -6.20
C LEU A 7 -0.02 6.80 -6.38
N VAL A 8 -1.01 6.53 -7.24
CA VAL A 8 -1.37 5.17 -7.64
C VAL A 8 -0.20 4.47 -8.34
N PHE A 9 0.46 5.13 -9.30
CA PHE A 9 1.65 4.57 -9.97
C PHE A 9 2.80 4.32 -8.99
N ARG A 10 3.04 5.23 -8.05
CA ARG A 10 4.01 5.03 -6.96
C ARG A 10 3.62 3.83 -6.09
N GLY A 11 2.34 3.62 -5.84
CA GLY A 11 1.83 2.45 -5.13
C GLY A 11 2.07 1.14 -5.87
N LEU A 12 1.86 1.11 -7.19
CA LEU A 12 2.22 -0.06 -8.00
C LEU A 12 3.72 -0.36 -7.89
N GLY A 13 4.57 0.67 -7.98
CA GLY A 13 6.01 0.53 -7.81
C GLY A 13 6.42 0.04 -6.42
N ALA A 14 5.85 0.62 -5.36
CA ALA A 14 6.10 0.21 -3.99
C ALA A 14 5.69 -1.25 -3.74
N GLY A 15 4.53 -1.68 -4.26
CA GLY A 15 4.08 -3.06 -4.16
C GLY A 15 4.98 -4.06 -4.90
N LEU A 16 5.48 -3.68 -6.08
CA LEU A 16 6.47 -4.47 -6.81
C LEU A 16 7.77 -4.60 -6.01
N ALA A 17 8.31 -3.46 -5.53
CA ALA A 17 9.54 -3.42 -4.75
C ALA A 17 9.42 -4.24 -3.46
N TRP A 18 8.30 -4.14 -2.75
CA TRP A 18 8.01 -4.94 -1.55
C TRP A 18 8.03 -6.44 -1.86
N THR A 19 7.41 -6.85 -2.97
CA THR A 19 7.35 -8.26 -3.35
C THR A 19 8.73 -8.82 -3.68
N ILE A 20 9.58 -8.04 -4.35
CA ILE A 20 10.95 -8.46 -4.67
C ILE A 20 11.82 -8.49 -3.41
N ALA A 21 11.76 -7.46 -2.58
CA ALA A 21 12.63 -7.34 -1.41
C ALA A 21 12.23 -8.30 -0.27
N VAL A 22 10.94 -8.41 0.01
CA VAL A 22 10.41 -9.11 1.18
C VAL A 22 9.88 -10.48 0.80
N ASP A 23 8.90 -10.56 -0.09
CA ASP A 23 8.24 -11.84 -0.39
C ASP A 23 9.19 -12.83 -1.08
N ALA A 24 10.03 -12.36 -2.01
CA ALA A 24 11.00 -13.25 -2.65
C ALA A 24 12.08 -13.74 -1.66
N TYR A 25 12.52 -12.88 -0.73
CA TYR A 25 13.46 -13.27 0.32
C TYR A 25 12.86 -14.29 1.29
N ILE A 26 11.60 -14.07 1.72
CA ILE A 26 10.89 -15.04 2.55
C ILE A 26 10.74 -16.36 1.80
N LEU A 27 10.36 -16.33 0.52
CA LEU A 27 10.19 -17.54 -0.27
C LEU A 27 11.51 -18.30 -0.47
N ALA A 28 12.63 -17.59 -0.60
CA ALA A 28 13.97 -18.16 -0.72
C ALA A 28 14.50 -18.74 0.60
N SER A 29 14.09 -18.19 1.74
CA SER A 29 14.50 -18.67 3.07
C SER A 29 13.67 -19.86 3.59
N VAL A 30 12.57 -20.23 2.93
CA VAL A 30 11.80 -21.44 3.27
C VAL A 30 12.60 -22.72 2.98
N LYS A 31 12.81 -23.54 4.02
CA LYS A 31 13.54 -24.82 3.97
C LYS A 31 12.95 -25.78 2.93
N GLU A 32 13.81 -26.53 2.24
CA GLU A 32 13.40 -27.42 1.14
C GLU A 32 12.41 -28.52 1.55
N SER A 33 12.44 -28.95 2.82
CA SER A 33 11.56 -29.99 3.38
C SER A 33 10.06 -29.61 3.37
N THR A 34 9.73 -28.32 3.45
CA THR A 34 8.34 -27.83 3.37
C THR A 34 7.82 -27.75 1.93
N TRP A 35 8.71 -27.63 0.95
CA TRP A 35 8.35 -27.63 -0.47
C TRP A 35 8.08 -29.05 -0.98
N THR A 36 8.85 -30.03 -0.53
CA THR A 36 8.66 -31.45 -0.90
C THR A 36 7.32 -31.99 -0.43
N GLN A 37 6.86 -31.63 0.77
CA GLN A 37 5.53 -32.03 1.26
C GLN A 37 4.39 -31.45 0.40
N LYS A 38 4.54 -30.21 -0.10
CA LYS A 38 3.57 -29.59 -1.03
C LYS A 38 3.67 -30.13 -2.47
N SER A 39 4.85 -30.54 -2.94
CA SER A 39 5.04 -31.06 -4.29
C SER A 39 4.64 -32.54 -4.44
N VAL A 40 4.77 -33.35 -3.38
CA VAL A 40 4.34 -34.76 -3.39
C VAL A 40 2.81 -34.88 -3.55
N THR A 41 2.05 -33.89 -3.06
CA THR A 41 0.57 -33.88 -3.18
C THR A 41 0.07 -33.39 -4.54
N ARG A 42 0.94 -32.80 -5.38
CA ARG A 42 0.57 -32.20 -6.67
C ARG A 42 1.58 -32.63 -7.73
N GLY A 43 1.33 -33.80 -8.30
CA GLY A 43 2.21 -34.51 -9.23
C GLY A 43 3.05 -33.60 -10.15
N GLY A 44 4.37 -33.78 -10.07
CA GLY A 44 5.34 -33.44 -11.12
C GLY A 44 5.55 -31.95 -11.46
N SER A 45 5.03 -30.98 -10.71
CA SER A 45 5.23 -29.57 -11.08
C SER A 45 6.53 -28.98 -10.51
N CYS A 46 7.38 -28.46 -11.40
CA CYS A 46 8.69 -27.87 -11.09
C CYS A 46 8.60 -26.78 -9.99
N LYS A 47 9.46 -26.87 -8.96
CA LYS A 47 9.53 -25.98 -7.78
C LYS A 47 9.48 -24.49 -8.16
N THR A 48 10.20 -24.12 -9.22
CA THR A 48 10.27 -22.75 -9.75
C THR A 48 8.94 -22.25 -10.31
N ARG A 49 8.15 -23.10 -11.00
CA ARG A 49 6.84 -22.71 -11.55
C ARG A 49 5.82 -22.43 -10.45
N ASN A 50 5.85 -23.22 -9.37
CA ASN A 50 4.97 -23.03 -8.22
C ASN A 50 5.37 -21.81 -7.39
N ALA A 51 6.67 -21.60 -7.18
CA ALA A 51 7.20 -20.40 -6.52
C ALA A 51 6.84 -19.13 -7.32
N PHE A 52 7.02 -19.14 -8.64
CA PHE A 52 6.65 -18.03 -9.51
C PHE A 52 5.14 -17.74 -9.51
N LYS A 53 4.29 -18.78 -9.51
CA LYS A 53 2.83 -18.60 -9.39
C LYS A 53 2.43 -17.97 -8.06
N LEU A 54 3.07 -18.38 -6.96
CA LEU A 54 2.85 -17.76 -5.65
C LEU A 54 3.33 -16.32 -5.62
N LEU A 55 4.56 -16.07 -6.08
CA LEU A 55 5.17 -14.75 -6.09
C LEU A 55 4.40 -13.77 -6.99
N SER A 56 3.98 -14.19 -8.18
CA SER A 56 3.13 -13.37 -9.05
C SER A 56 1.75 -13.11 -8.47
N SER A 57 1.18 -14.06 -7.72
CA SER A 57 -0.08 -13.81 -7.00
C SER A 57 0.10 -12.83 -5.84
N LEU A 58 1.21 -12.92 -5.10
CA LEU A 58 1.57 -11.96 -4.03
C LEU A 58 1.84 -10.58 -4.63
N CYS A 59 2.60 -10.51 -5.71
CA CYS A 59 2.89 -9.29 -6.45
C CYS A 59 1.62 -8.54 -6.82
N LYS A 60 0.65 -9.22 -7.43
CA LYS A 60 -0.64 -8.61 -7.80
C LYS A 60 -1.39 -8.08 -6.58
N ARG A 61 -1.39 -8.82 -5.47
CA ARG A 61 -2.06 -8.42 -4.23
C ARG A 61 -1.38 -7.20 -3.59
N ASN A 62 -0.05 -7.19 -3.52
CA ASN A 62 0.72 -6.08 -2.98
C ASN A 62 0.57 -4.84 -3.84
N MET A 63 0.76 -4.95 -5.16
CA MET A 63 0.57 -3.84 -6.09
C MET A 63 -0.83 -3.24 -5.95
N LEU A 64 -1.88 -4.07 -5.90
CA LEU A 64 -3.25 -3.60 -5.71
C LEU A 64 -3.45 -2.96 -4.33
N GLY A 65 -2.88 -3.55 -3.27
CA GLY A 65 -2.96 -3.02 -1.91
C GLY A 65 -2.32 -1.63 -1.79
N PHE A 66 -1.08 -1.47 -2.23
CA PHE A 66 -0.38 -0.19 -2.19
C PHE A 66 -1.01 0.85 -3.13
N ALA A 67 -1.43 0.45 -4.33
CA ALA A 67 -2.10 1.34 -5.27
C ALA A 67 -3.46 1.83 -4.75
N SER A 68 -4.27 0.94 -4.17
CA SER A 68 -5.56 1.31 -3.57
C SER A 68 -5.38 2.22 -2.35
N PHE A 69 -4.43 1.89 -1.45
CA PHE A 69 -4.13 2.71 -0.29
C PHE A 69 -3.72 4.14 -0.70
N LEU A 70 -2.75 4.28 -1.60
CA LEU A 70 -2.28 5.60 -2.04
C LEU A 70 -3.31 6.35 -2.88
N GLY A 71 -4.13 5.64 -3.66
CA GLY A 71 -5.25 6.23 -4.39
C GLY A 71 -6.30 6.84 -3.47
N ILE A 72 -6.73 6.10 -2.43
CA ILE A 72 -7.70 6.58 -1.43
C ILE A 72 -7.10 7.73 -0.63
N PHE A 73 -5.86 7.57 -0.15
CA PHE A 73 -5.14 8.62 0.57
C PHE A 73 -5.14 9.94 -0.21
N ALA A 74 -4.71 9.90 -1.48
CA ALA A 74 -4.64 11.08 -2.33
C ALA A 74 -6.03 11.67 -2.64
N GLY A 75 -7.01 10.80 -2.93
CA GLY A 75 -8.38 11.21 -3.21
C GLY A 75 -9.02 11.93 -2.04
N VAL A 76 -8.97 11.33 -0.85
CA VAL A 76 -9.57 11.89 0.37
C VAL A 76 -8.86 13.18 0.78
N SER A 77 -7.52 13.20 0.79
CA SER A 77 -6.76 14.40 1.18
C SER A 77 -7.07 15.57 0.25
N CYS A 78 -7.08 15.34 -1.07
CA CYS A 78 -7.39 16.37 -2.06
C CYS A 78 -8.87 16.82 -1.99
N SER A 79 -9.80 15.90 -1.79
CA SER A 79 -11.22 16.23 -1.59
C SER A 79 -11.44 17.07 -0.34
N LEU A 80 -10.76 16.76 0.77
CA LEU A 80 -10.86 17.55 2.01
C LEU A 80 -10.24 18.93 1.84
N GLU A 81 -9.10 19.03 1.15
CA GLU A 81 -8.45 20.30 0.84
C GLU A 81 -9.39 21.20 0.02
N LYS A 82 -10.04 20.67 -1.01
CA LYS A 82 -11.03 21.41 -1.79
C LYS A 82 -12.28 21.78 -1.00
N ALA A 83 -12.76 20.89 -0.12
CA ALA A 83 -13.96 21.14 0.68
C ALA A 83 -13.75 22.19 1.78
N ARG A 84 -12.53 22.29 2.33
CA ARG A 84 -12.20 23.20 3.44
C ARG A 84 -11.43 24.45 3.01
N GLU A 85 -10.97 24.49 1.75
CA GLU A 85 -10.03 25.49 1.23
C GLU A 85 -8.80 25.71 2.13
N LYS A 86 -8.42 24.68 2.88
CA LYS A 86 -7.28 24.69 3.81
C LYS A 86 -6.42 23.48 3.55
N ASN A 87 -5.12 23.71 3.51
CA ASN A 87 -4.09 22.68 3.37
C ASN A 87 -3.42 22.50 4.74
N ASP A 88 -4.05 21.68 5.58
CA ASP A 88 -3.65 21.39 6.95
C ASP A 88 -3.43 19.88 7.12
N VAL A 89 -2.55 19.51 8.04
CA VAL A 89 -2.21 18.14 8.47
C VAL A 89 -3.39 17.20 8.76
N LEU A 90 -4.57 17.76 9.02
CA LEU A 90 -5.82 17.03 9.20
C LEU A 90 -6.29 16.35 7.93
N ASN A 91 -5.98 16.92 6.76
CA ASN A 91 -6.36 16.36 5.47
C ASN A 91 -5.57 15.07 5.21
N GLU A 92 -4.27 15.08 5.47
CA GLU A 92 -3.38 13.92 5.35
C GLU A 92 -3.73 12.86 6.40
N PHE A 93 -4.04 13.27 7.63
CA PHE A 93 -4.55 12.36 8.65
C PHE A 93 -5.83 11.68 8.19
N ALA A 94 -6.83 12.44 7.72
CA ALA A 94 -8.10 11.90 7.25
C ALA A 94 -7.90 10.97 6.04
N GLY A 95 -7.01 11.32 5.11
CA GLY A 95 -6.63 10.47 4.00
C GLY A 95 -6.02 9.15 4.43
N GLY A 96 -5.03 9.20 5.34
CA GLY A 96 -4.34 8.00 5.84
C GLY A 96 -5.26 7.11 6.67
N PHE A 97 -6.10 7.73 7.51
CA PHE A 97 -7.10 7.03 8.32
C PHE A 97 -8.13 6.32 7.44
N THR A 98 -8.68 7.02 6.45
CA THR A 98 -9.70 6.45 5.54
C THR A 98 -9.10 5.34 4.67
N ALA A 99 -7.87 5.54 4.16
CA ALA A 99 -7.18 4.50 3.41
C ALA A 99 -6.91 3.26 4.26
N GLY A 100 -6.46 3.43 5.50
CA GLY A 100 -6.27 2.33 6.45
C GLY A 100 -7.56 1.59 6.75
N LEU A 101 -8.66 2.32 6.98
CA LEU A 101 -9.97 1.75 7.24
C LEU A 101 -10.48 0.91 6.06
N VAL A 102 -10.36 1.41 4.83
CA VAL A 102 -10.85 0.71 3.63
C VAL A 102 -9.95 -0.47 3.24
N CYS A 103 -8.63 -0.28 3.24
CA CYS A 103 -7.71 -1.33 2.82
C CYS A 103 -7.63 -2.50 3.83
N MET A 104 -7.89 -2.25 5.12
CA MET A 104 -7.91 -3.28 6.17
C MET A 104 -9.33 -3.75 6.54
N LEU A 105 -10.34 -3.53 5.68
CA LEU A 105 -11.69 -4.08 5.89
C LEU A 105 -11.69 -5.60 6.11
N ARG A 106 -10.65 -6.33 5.66
CA ARG A 106 -10.56 -7.78 5.89
C ARG A 106 -10.30 -8.15 7.35
N GLU A 107 -9.78 -7.22 8.14
CA GLU A 107 -9.55 -7.34 9.59
C GLU A 107 -10.82 -7.04 10.42
N LEU A 108 -12.01 -6.94 9.79
CA LEU A 108 -13.32 -6.73 10.42
C LEU A 108 -13.64 -7.63 11.63
N ARG A 109 -12.93 -8.76 11.78
CA ARG A 109 -13.08 -9.68 12.91
C ARG A 109 -12.64 -9.06 14.24
N ASP A 110 -11.74 -8.07 14.22
CA ASP A 110 -11.37 -7.28 15.39
C ASP A 110 -11.46 -5.78 15.08
N PRO A 111 -12.53 -5.09 15.49
CA PRO A 111 -12.72 -3.68 15.21
C PRO A 111 -11.67 -2.81 15.90
N ARG A 112 -11.07 -3.27 17.00
CA ARG A 112 -9.98 -2.53 17.67
C ARG A 112 -8.73 -2.58 16.81
N ALA A 113 -8.38 -3.75 16.28
CA ALA A 113 -7.24 -3.88 15.37
C ALA A 113 -7.42 -2.96 14.15
N LEU A 114 -8.61 -2.95 13.54
CA LEU A 114 -8.94 -2.07 12.42
C LEU A 114 -8.82 -0.58 12.76
N LEU A 115 -9.34 -0.14 13.91
CA LEU A 115 -9.24 1.26 14.31
C LEU A 115 -7.79 1.65 14.65
N THR A 116 -7.04 0.78 15.32
CA THR A 116 -5.64 1.05 15.64
C THR A 116 -4.79 1.13 14.38
N SER A 117 -4.99 0.26 13.39
CA SER A 117 -4.25 0.33 12.13
C SER A 117 -4.61 1.58 11.33
N ALA A 118 -5.90 1.94 11.24
CA ALA A 118 -6.33 3.18 10.62
C ALA A 118 -5.73 4.41 11.31
N PHE A 119 -5.69 4.43 12.65
CA PHE A 119 -5.08 5.50 13.41
C PHE A 119 -3.58 5.60 13.19
N VAL A 120 -2.86 4.47 13.14
CA VAL A 120 -1.43 4.43 12.81
C VAL A 120 -1.19 4.95 11.39
N CYS A 121 -2.01 4.55 10.41
CA CYS A 121 -1.92 5.06 9.04
C CYS A 121 -2.14 6.58 8.98
N GLY A 122 -3.18 7.10 9.62
CA GLY A 122 -3.44 8.54 9.67
C GLY A 122 -2.31 9.31 10.37
N SER A 123 -1.83 8.81 11.50
CA SER A 123 -0.75 9.43 12.27
C SER A 123 0.58 9.43 11.50
N ALA A 124 0.90 8.34 10.81
CA ALA A 124 2.08 8.26 9.95
C ALA A 124 1.99 9.24 8.77
N SER A 125 0.83 9.34 8.13
CA SER A 125 0.59 10.34 7.07
C SER A 125 0.75 11.78 7.57
N MET A 126 0.23 12.07 8.77
CA MET A 126 0.41 13.36 9.42
C MET A 126 1.89 13.66 9.70
N ALA A 127 2.63 12.68 10.23
CA ALA A 127 4.06 12.82 10.47
C ALA A 127 4.82 13.08 9.17
N LEU A 128 4.52 12.33 8.10
CA LEU A 128 5.15 12.51 6.79
C LEU A 128 4.89 13.89 6.20
N HIS A 129 3.76 14.53 6.48
CA HIS A 129 3.50 15.92 6.08
C HIS A 129 4.49 16.92 6.71
N PHE A 130 4.99 16.65 7.92
CA PHE A 130 6.04 17.47 8.54
C PHE A 130 7.44 17.20 7.96
N PHE A 131 7.72 15.96 7.57
CA PHE A 131 9.04 15.57 7.06
C PHE A 131 9.22 15.84 5.55
N ILE A 132 8.13 15.82 4.78
CA ILE A 132 8.13 16.07 3.35
C ILE A 132 7.45 17.42 3.14
N PRO A 133 8.20 18.54 3.12
CA PRO A 133 7.62 19.80 2.67
C PRO A 133 7.06 19.58 1.26
N ALA A 134 5.81 19.99 1.04
CA ALA A 134 5.14 19.87 -0.25
C ALA A 134 6.05 20.40 -1.36
N VAL A 135 6.68 19.48 -2.09
CA VAL A 135 7.37 19.78 -3.33
C VAL A 135 6.27 20.32 -4.25
N ASP A 136 6.40 21.61 -4.60
CA ASP A 136 5.55 22.43 -5.48
C ASP A 136 4.35 23.15 -4.84
N LYS A 137 4.63 24.21 -4.08
CA LYS A 137 3.71 25.38 -3.94
C LYS A 137 4.17 26.63 -4.71
N ASN A 138 5.08 26.51 -5.69
CA ASN A 138 5.69 27.67 -6.36
C ASN A 138 5.58 27.75 -7.89
N GLU A 139 4.72 26.97 -8.56
CA GLU A 139 4.63 27.06 -10.04
C GLU A 139 3.22 27.16 -10.61
N THR A 140 2.33 27.95 -10.00
CA THR A 140 1.14 28.50 -10.72
C THR A 140 0.55 29.75 -10.07
N ARG A 141 1.39 30.58 -9.43
CA ARG A 141 1.05 31.98 -9.08
C ARG A 141 1.87 32.96 -9.90
N THR A 142 1.90 32.76 -11.22
CA THR A 142 2.31 33.81 -12.16
C THR A 142 1.60 33.60 -13.49
N ARG A 143 0.71 34.56 -13.77
CA ARG A 143 -0.07 34.84 -14.99
C ARG A 143 -1.39 34.09 -15.15
#